data_AF-A0A4U5NDW9-F1
#
_entry.id   AF-A0A4U5NDW9-F1
#
_cell.length_a   1.000
_cell.length_b   1.000
_cell.length_c   1.000
_cell.angle_alpha   90.00
_cell.angle_beta   90.00
_cell.angle_gamma   90.00
#
_symmetry.space_group_name_H-M   'P 1'
#
loop_
_entity.id
_entity.type
_entity.pdbx_description
1 polymer ?
#
loop_
_entity_poly.entity_id
_entity_poly.type
_entity_poly.pdbx_seq_one_letter_code
_entity_poly.pdbx_strand_id
1 'polypeptide(L)'
;MRTPNIPSTVILLLLWLCSTFTQSNRVTPGELGGACNSTASCRTRAAECVEGICLCGTRMRHVEQRCVKIAEESSLGEKCQTNIDCRPSEFCSSFFVCMCLGTHADVDTQCLPAVYPGQGGCSDHRQCSKAFPGASCDLFGRCACPEGLFPLRHTCQPDDEDDRSVGDHTCPGTHATLDRGQTIYKP
;
A
#
# COMPACT_ATOMS: atom_id res chain seq x y z
N MET A 1 -12.75 -6.41 49.24
CA MET A 1 -12.18 -5.61 48.13
C MET A 1 -10.67 -5.69 48.28
N ARG A 2 -9.97 -6.51 47.48
CA ARG A 2 -8.50 -6.59 47.49
C ARG A 2 -8.03 -6.07 46.13
N THR A 3 -7.31 -4.97 46.14
CA THR A 3 -6.58 -4.47 44.96
C THR A 3 -5.47 -5.48 44.65
N PRO A 4 -5.32 -5.93 43.39
CA PRO A 4 -4.17 -6.74 43.01
C PRO A 4 -2.93 -5.84 43.02
N ASN A 5 -1.93 -6.19 43.85
CA ASN A 5 -0.61 -5.58 43.82
C ASN A 5 0.14 -6.11 42.59
N ILE A 6 0.20 -5.30 41.54
CA ILE A 6 1.01 -5.60 40.35
C ILE A 6 2.47 -5.28 40.71
N PRO A 7 3.40 -6.26 40.70
CA PRO A 7 4.78 -6.01 41.05
C PRO A 7 5.43 -5.04 40.05
N SER A 8 6.23 -4.08 40.55
CA SER A 8 6.83 -3.00 39.74
C SER A 8 7.65 -3.49 38.54
N THR A 9 8.17 -4.72 38.60
CA THR A 9 8.88 -5.37 37.49
C THR A 9 7.98 -5.63 36.29
N VAL A 10 6.70 -5.93 36.49
CA VAL A 10 5.71 -6.15 35.42
C VAL A 10 5.32 -4.83 34.78
N ILE A 11 5.21 -3.75 35.56
CA ILE A 11 4.95 -2.40 35.04
C ILE A 11 6.12 -1.93 34.18
N LEU A 12 7.37 -2.16 34.64
CA LEU A 12 8.57 -1.83 33.88
C LEU A 12 8.68 -2.65 32.58
N LEU A 13 8.34 -3.94 32.60
CA LEU A 13 8.30 -4.78 31.39
C LEU A 13 7.23 -4.34 30.39
N LEU A 14 6.03 -3.98 30.86
CA LEU A 14 4.96 -3.48 30.00
C LEU A 14 5.31 -2.14 29.37
N LEU A 15 5.96 -1.23 30.11
CA LEU A 15 6.47 0.04 29.57
C LEU A 15 7.61 -0.18 28.55
N TRP A 16 8.47 -1.19 28.77
CA TRP A 16 9.52 -1.57 27.83
C TRP A 16 8.94 -2.14 26.53
N LEU A 17 7.94 -3.03 26.62
CA LEU A 17 7.21 -3.58 25.48
C LEU A 17 6.42 -2.50 24.71
N CYS A 18 5.78 -1.56 25.42
CA CYS A 18 5.10 -0.42 24.79
C CYS A 18 6.06 0.49 24.01
N SER A 19 7.30 0.64 24.49
CA SER A 19 8.31 1.47 23.84
C SER A 19 8.86 0.83 22.54
N THR A 20 8.75 -0.50 22.41
CA THR A 20 9.13 -1.22 21.19
C THR A 20 8.00 -1.35 20.16
N PHE A 21 6.76 -0.98 20.52
CA PHE A 21 5.57 -1.17 19.68
C PHE A 21 4.94 0.16 19.23
N THR A 22 5.74 1.17 18.92
CA THR A 22 5.29 2.31 18.10
C THR A 22 5.89 2.19 16.71
N GLN A 23 5.39 1.25 15.91
CA GLN A 23 5.65 1.26 14.47
C GLN A 23 4.74 2.34 13.85
N SER A 24 5.18 3.59 14.01
CA SER A 24 4.51 4.74 13.40
C SER A 24 4.78 4.69 11.89
N ASN A 25 3.72 4.83 11.11
CA ASN A 25 3.68 4.92 9.65
C ASN A 25 4.38 6.20 9.12
N ARG A 26 5.46 6.64 9.76
CA ARG A 26 6.20 7.87 9.48
C ARG A 26 7.30 7.57 8.48
N VAL A 27 7.08 7.98 7.23
CA VAL A 27 8.15 8.11 6.24
C VAL A 27 9.24 8.98 6.85
N THR A 28 10.50 8.51 6.85
CA THR A 28 11.56 9.24 7.54
C THR A 28 11.98 10.48 6.73
N PRO A 29 12.34 11.59 7.39
CA PRO A 29 12.83 12.77 6.69
C PRO A 29 14.04 12.45 5.80
N GLY A 30 14.00 12.87 4.54
CA GLY A 30 15.03 12.63 3.53
C GLY A 30 14.90 11.32 2.72
N GLU A 31 13.92 10.46 3.02
CA GLU A 31 13.51 9.36 2.13
C GLU A 31 12.53 9.82 1.05
N LEU A 32 12.31 9.04 -0.01
CA LEU A 32 11.30 9.34 -1.02
C LEU A 32 9.90 9.42 -0.38
N GLY A 33 9.15 10.48 -0.73
CA GLY A 33 7.89 10.83 -0.08
C GLY A 33 8.02 11.44 1.32
N GLY A 34 9.23 11.50 1.87
CA GLY A 34 9.55 12.11 3.16
C GLY A 34 9.83 13.61 3.03
N ALA A 35 9.78 14.31 4.16
CA ALA A 35 10.07 15.73 4.23
C ALA A 35 11.56 16.03 3.98
N CYS A 36 11.86 17.13 3.30
CA CYS A 36 13.20 17.65 3.06
C CYS A 36 13.27 19.16 3.29
N ASN A 37 14.44 19.65 3.72
CA ASN A 37 14.71 21.07 3.99
C ASN A 37 16.23 21.34 3.95
N SER A 38 16.67 22.49 4.48
CA SER A 38 18.09 22.85 4.57
C SER A 38 18.94 21.94 5.47
N THR A 39 18.31 21.17 6.36
CA THR A 39 18.95 20.24 7.31
C THR A 39 18.79 18.78 6.93
N ALA A 40 17.77 18.43 6.14
CA ALA A 40 17.49 17.08 5.67
C ALA A 40 17.43 17.08 4.13
N SER A 41 18.49 16.58 3.49
CA SER A 41 18.54 16.39 2.05
C SER A 41 18.01 15.01 1.64
N CYS A 42 17.53 14.90 0.41
CA CYS A 42 17.08 13.63 -0.15
C CYS A 42 18.26 12.66 -0.28
N ARG A 43 18.17 11.53 0.43
CA ARG A 43 19.24 10.51 0.47
C ARG A 43 19.27 9.66 -0.79
N THR A 44 18.11 9.45 -1.40
CA THR A 44 17.98 8.65 -2.63
C THR A 44 18.63 9.37 -3.80
N ARG A 45 19.43 8.65 -4.59
CA ARG A 45 20.05 9.21 -5.80
C ARG A 45 18.99 9.59 -6.82
N ALA A 46 19.22 10.73 -7.48
CA ALA A 46 18.29 11.34 -8.44
C ALA A 46 16.92 11.73 -7.85
N ALA A 47 16.83 11.81 -6.51
CA ALA A 47 15.72 12.47 -5.85
C ALA A 47 16.02 13.96 -5.65
N GLU A 48 15.01 14.78 -5.84
CA GLU A 48 15.06 16.24 -5.71
C GLU A 48 14.07 16.68 -4.63
N CYS A 49 14.44 17.72 -3.89
CA CYS A 49 13.57 18.31 -2.87
C CYS A 49 12.62 19.30 -3.54
N VAL A 50 11.39 18.87 -3.80
CA VAL A 50 10.35 19.65 -4.46
C VAL A 50 9.29 20.00 -3.41
N GLU A 51 9.10 21.30 -3.16
CA GLU A 51 8.12 21.81 -2.18
C GLU A 51 8.26 21.22 -0.76
N GLY A 52 9.49 20.85 -0.37
CA GLY A 52 9.78 20.27 0.94
C GLY A 52 9.51 18.77 1.05
N ILE A 53 9.30 18.08 -0.07
CA ILE A 53 9.15 16.62 -0.16
C ILE A 53 10.19 16.05 -1.14
N CYS A 54 10.78 14.91 -0.80
CA CYS A 54 11.71 14.22 -1.69
C CYS A 54 10.97 13.42 -2.77
N LEU A 55 11.12 13.84 -4.03
CA LEU A 55 10.52 13.19 -5.20
C LEU A 55 11.60 12.76 -6.17
N CYS A 56 11.31 11.81 -7.06
CA CYS A 56 12.22 11.49 -8.15
C CYS A 56 12.32 12.66 -9.13
N GLY A 57 13.53 12.91 -9.62
CA GLY A 57 13.80 13.96 -10.59
C GLY A 57 13.10 13.72 -11.93
N THR A 58 13.22 14.68 -12.83
CA THR A 58 12.53 14.67 -14.13
C THR A 58 12.86 13.39 -14.92
N ARG A 59 11.83 12.78 -15.54
CA ARG A 59 11.89 11.49 -16.27
C ARG A 59 12.31 10.27 -15.43
N MET A 60 12.02 10.30 -14.13
CA MET A 60 12.21 9.16 -13.26
C MET A 60 10.96 8.87 -12.44
N ARG A 61 10.75 7.60 -12.10
CA ARG A 61 9.65 7.17 -11.24
C ARG A 61 10.18 6.45 -10.00
N HIS A 62 9.37 6.45 -8.94
CA HIS A 62 9.67 5.79 -7.68
C HIS A 62 9.36 4.29 -7.76
N VAL A 63 10.35 3.44 -7.50
CA VAL A 63 10.20 1.99 -7.34
C VAL A 63 11.01 1.56 -6.12
N GLU A 64 10.34 1.10 -5.06
CA GLU A 64 10.98 0.52 -3.87
C GLU A 64 12.13 1.38 -3.30
N GLN A 65 11.84 2.65 -2.94
CA GLN A 65 12.80 3.64 -2.43
C GLN A 65 13.92 4.04 -3.39
N ARG A 66 13.79 3.73 -4.69
CA ARG A 66 14.74 4.10 -5.74
C ARG A 66 14.06 4.86 -6.86
N CYS A 67 14.81 5.76 -7.48
CA CYS A 67 14.39 6.41 -8.72
C CYS A 67 14.91 5.61 -9.91
N VAL A 68 13.98 5.14 -10.74
CA VAL A 68 14.29 4.44 -12.00
C VAL A 68 13.92 5.33 -13.17
N LYS A 69 14.72 5.30 -14.23
CA LYS A 69 14.41 6.05 -15.45
C LYS A 69 13.11 5.53 -16.05
N ILE A 70 12.28 6.46 -16.49
CA ILE A 70 11.16 6.15 -17.37
C ILE A 70 11.78 5.77 -18.72
N ALA A 71 11.46 4.59 -19.25
CA ALA A 71 11.99 4.11 -20.51
C ALA A 71 11.58 5.08 -21.63
N GLU A 72 12.56 5.51 -22.44
CA GLU A 72 12.35 6.46 -23.54
C GLU A 72 11.71 5.82 -24.78
N GLU A 73 11.67 4.48 -24.85
CA GLU A 73 11.20 3.72 -26.02
C GLU A 73 9.84 3.06 -25.73
N SER A 74 8.76 3.81 -25.95
CA SER A 74 7.41 3.25 -26.07
C SER A 74 6.79 3.75 -27.37
N SER A 75 5.96 2.90 -27.99
CA SER A 75 5.14 3.28 -29.14
C SER A 75 3.75 3.75 -28.71
N LEU A 76 3.48 3.90 -27.40
CA LEU A 76 2.20 4.37 -26.91
C LEU A 76 1.81 5.72 -27.50
N GLY A 77 0.60 5.78 -28.07
CA GLY A 77 0.11 6.97 -28.75
C GLY A 77 0.60 7.14 -30.19
N GLU A 78 1.55 6.31 -30.65
CA GLU A 78 1.99 6.31 -32.05
C GLU A 78 0.98 5.62 -32.96
N LYS A 79 1.01 5.99 -34.25
CA LYS A 79 0.17 5.36 -35.26
C LYS A 79 0.67 3.97 -35.60
N CYS A 80 -0.26 3.03 -35.73
CA CYS A 80 0.03 1.64 -36.09
C CYS A 80 -0.94 1.14 -37.15
N GLN A 81 -0.52 0.16 -37.93
CA GLN A 81 -1.38 -0.56 -38.86
C GLN A 81 -1.69 -1.97 -38.35
N THR A 82 -0.73 -2.57 -37.65
CA THR A 82 -0.81 -3.92 -37.09
C THR A 82 -0.14 -3.98 -35.72
N ASN A 83 -0.37 -5.06 -34.97
CA ASN A 83 0.21 -5.23 -33.63
C ASN A 83 1.74 -5.30 -33.63
N ILE A 84 2.38 -5.65 -34.75
CA ILE A 84 3.85 -5.73 -34.83
C ILE A 84 4.52 -4.35 -34.88
N ASP A 85 3.74 -3.29 -35.17
CA ASP A 85 4.22 -1.91 -35.14
C ASP A 85 4.36 -1.39 -33.70
N CYS A 86 3.67 -2.03 -32.75
CA CYS A 86 3.71 -1.68 -31.34
C CYS A 86 4.73 -2.53 -30.58
N ARG A 87 5.28 -1.98 -29.49
CA ARG A 87 6.19 -2.69 -28.60
C ARG A 87 5.50 -3.83 -27.84
N PRO A 88 6.27 -4.78 -27.27
CA PRO A 88 5.72 -5.77 -26.36
C PRO A 88 4.94 -5.12 -25.21
N SER A 89 3.85 -5.74 -24.79
CA SER A 89 2.85 -5.21 -23.82
C SER A 89 1.90 -4.13 -24.35
N GLU A 90 2.01 -3.79 -25.64
CA GLU A 90 1.10 -2.91 -26.35
C GLU A 90 0.30 -3.68 -27.42
N PHE A 91 -0.75 -3.08 -27.93
CA PHE A 91 -1.50 -3.57 -29.09
C PHE A 91 -1.97 -2.41 -29.94
N CYS A 92 -2.16 -2.67 -31.23
CA CYS A 92 -2.71 -1.69 -32.16
C CYS A 92 -4.24 -1.65 -32.00
N SER A 93 -4.75 -0.52 -31.53
CA SER A 93 -6.20 -0.33 -31.36
C SER A 93 -6.92 -0.15 -32.70
N SER A 94 -8.25 -0.29 -32.69
CA SER A 94 -9.10 -0.02 -33.87
C SER A 94 -9.02 1.43 -34.37
N PHE A 95 -8.44 2.34 -33.58
CA PHE A 95 -8.18 3.73 -33.97
C PHE A 95 -6.82 3.92 -34.63
N PHE A 96 -6.11 2.83 -34.97
CA PHE A 96 -4.75 2.85 -35.54
C PHE A 96 -3.73 3.54 -34.63
N VAL A 97 -3.88 3.35 -33.31
CA VAL A 97 -2.97 3.88 -32.29
C VAL A 97 -2.55 2.78 -31.32
N CYS A 98 -1.27 2.71 -30.97
CA CYS A 98 -0.75 1.76 -29.99
C CYS A 98 -1.22 2.11 -28.58
N MET A 99 -1.75 1.11 -27.87
CA MET A 99 -2.30 1.22 -26.51
C MET A 99 -1.82 0.03 -25.65
N CYS A 100 -1.82 0.18 -24.33
CA CYS A 100 -1.48 -0.91 -23.44
C CYS A 100 -2.49 -2.06 -23.50
N LEU A 101 -1.98 -3.30 -23.48
CA LEU A 101 -2.81 -4.49 -23.33
C LEU A 101 -3.75 -4.38 -22.11
N GLY A 102 -4.86 -5.10 -22.14
CA GLY A 102 -5.84 -5.11 -21.04
C GLY A 102 -5.24 -5.49 -19.68
N THR A 103 -4.15 -6.26 -19.67
CA THR A 103 -3.41 -6.67 -18.46
C THR A 103 -2.38 -5.65 -17.96
N HIS A 104 -2.24 -4.51 -18.65
CA HIS A 104 -1.25 -3.48 -18.34
C HIS A 104 -1.92 -2.12 -18.12
N ALA A 105 -1.30 -1.30 -17.28
CA ALA A 105 -1.62 0.09 -17.06
C ALA A 105 -0.62 0.97 -17.82
N ASP A 106 -1.11 2.03 -18.47
CA ASP A 106 -0.25 3.08 -19.00
C ASP A 106 0.30 3.89 -17.82
N VAL A 107 1.59 3.72 -17.55
CA VAL A 107 2.36 4.39 -16.52
C VAL A 107 3.53 5.14 -17.12
N ASP A 108 3.40 6.46 -17.20
CA ASP A 108 4.40 7.39 -17.73
C ASP A 108 4.90 6.95 -19.10
N THR A 109 3.97 6.73 -20.03
CA THR A 109 4.26 6.25 -21.40
C THR A 109 4.92 4.87 -21.42
N GLN A 110 4.62 4.02 -20.44
CA GLN A 110 5.00 2.61 -20.46
C GLN A 110 3.84 1.73 -20.03
N CYS A 111 3.71 0.56 -20.67
CA CYS A 111 2.76 -0.44 -20.22
C CYS A 111 3.36 -1.29 -19.10
N LEU A 112 2.97 -0.99 -17.86
CA LEU A 112 3.34 -1.79 -16.69
C LEU A 112 2.26 -2.81 -16.35
N PRO A 113 2.63 -4.00 -15.86
CA PRO A 113 1.65 -5.01 -15.50
C PRO A 113 0.73 -4.50 -14.39
N ALA A 114 -0.55 -4.85 -14.51
CA ALA A 114 -1.52 -4.64 -13.46
C ALA A 114 -1.13 -5.49 -12.23
N VAL A 115 -1.30 -4.93 -11.04
CA VAL A 115 -0.96 -5.58 -9.77
C VAL A 115 -2.23 -5.71 -8.95
N TYR A 116 -2.55 -6.90 -8.48
CA TYR A 116 -3.83 -7.15 -7.81
C TYR A 116 -3.78 -6.77 -6.33
N PRO A 117 -4.93 -6.44 -5.71
CA PRO A 117 -5.04 -6.22 -4.27
C PRO A 117 -4.30 -7.29 -3.44
N GLY A 118 -3.51 -6.82 -2.49
CA GLY A 118 -2.68 -7.65 -1.60
C GLY A 118 -1.31 -8.06 -2.16
N GLN A 119 -1.09 -7.96 -3.48
CA GLN A 119 0.20 -8.23 -4.11
C GLN A 119 1.15 -7.03 -4.00
N GLY A 120 2.46 -7.32 -3.98
CA GLY A 120 3.54 -6.34 -4.08
C GLY A 120 4.03 -6.14 -5.52
N GLY A 121 4.86 -5.12 -5.72
CA GLY A 121 5.49 -4.81 -7.01
C GLY A 121 4.79 -3.71 -7.80
N CYS A 122 3.87 -2.97 -7.18
CA CYS A 122 3.36 -1.74 -7.78
C CYS A 122 4.33 -0.58 -7.54
N SER A 123 4.38 0.32 -8.52
CA SER A 123 5.14 1.58 -8.47
C SER A 123 4.25 2.80 -8.68
N ASP A 124 3.05 2.60 -9.22
CA ASP A 124 2.06 3.64 -9.49
C ASP A 124 0.67 3.08 -9.18
N HIS A 125 -0.21 3.90 -8.59
CA HIS A 125 -1.58 3.50 -8.26
C HIS A 125 -2.37 3.01 -9.48
N ARG A 126 -2.07 3.49 -10.70
CA ARG A 126 -2.68 3.02 -11.95
C ARG A 126 -2.51 1.52 -12.19
N GLN A 127 -1.41 0.92 -11.73
CA GLN A 127 -1.23 -0.54 -11.82
C GLN A 127 -2.27 -1.29 -10.97
N CYS A 128 -2.58 -0.77 -9.78
CA CYS A 128 -3.59 -1.33 -8.88
C CYS A 128 -5.01 -1.03 -9.40
N SER A 129 -5.28 0.22 -9.77
CA SER A 129 -6.57 0.67 -10.32
C SER A 129 -6.97 -0.08 -11.59
N LYS A 130 -5.99 -0.53 -12.38
CA LYS A 130 -6.22 -1.36 -13.57
C LYS A 130 -6.73 -2.76 -13.20
N ALA A 131 -6.25 -3.33 -12.10
CA ALA A 131 -6.67 -4.65 -11.61
C ALA A 131 -8.00 -4.56 -10.84
N PHE A 132 -8.16 -3.55 -9.99
CA PHE A 132 -9.36 -3.31 -9.20
C PHE A 132 -9.65 -1.80 -9.10
N PRO A 133 -10.84 -1.32 -9.54
CA PRO A 133 -11.17 0.10 -9.48
C PRO A 133 -11.07 0.68 -8.06
N GLY A 134 -10.31 1.77 -7.91
CA GLY A 134 -10.11 2.43 -6.62
C GLY A 134 -9.04 1.79 -5.72
N ALA A 135 -8.43 0.67 -6.12
CA ALA A 135 -7.24 0.17 -5.44
C ALA A 135 -6.04 1.09 -5.70
N SER A 136 -5.17 1.24 -4.71
CA SER A 136 -4.05 2.17 -4.78
C SER A 136 -2.75 1.50 -4.34
N CYS A 137 -1.63 1.91 -4.93
CA CYS A 137 -0.31 1.45 -4.49
C CYS A 137 0.07 2.11 -3.15
N ASP A 138 0.35 1.32 -2.13
CA ASP A 138 0.80 1.81 -0.82
C ASP A 138 2.30 2.17 -0.82
N LEU A 139 2.76 2.73 0.30
CA LEU A 139 4.16 3.13 0.48
C LEU A 139 5.15 1.95 0.46
N PHE A 140 4.66 0.72 0.65
CA PHE A 140 5.46 -0.51 0.63
C PHE A 140 5.45 -1.18 -0.76
N GLY A 141 4.85 -0.53 -1.76
CA GLY A 141 4.73 -1.06 -3.12
C GLY A 141 3.72 -2.22 -3.22
N ARG A 142 2.72 -2.27 -2.34
CA ARG A 142 1.61 -3.24 -2.38
C ARG A 142 0.29 -2.57 -2.76
N CYS A 143 -0.55 -3.28 -3.49
CA CYS A 143 -1.88 -2.76 -3.81
C CYS A 143 -2.82 -2.87 -2.60
N ALA A 144 -3.19 -1.72 -2.05
CA ALA A 144 -4.19 -1.56 -1.03
C ALA A 144 -5.59 -1.38 -1.64
N CYS A 145 -6.59 -1.85 -0.89
CA CYS A 145 -7.99 -1.67 -1.24
C CYS A 145 -8.48 -0.26 -0.90
N PRO A 146 -9.55 0.22 -1.55
CA PRO A 146 -10.20 1.46 -1.14
C PRO A 146 -10.80 1.31 0.26
N GLU A 147 -11.17 2.45 0.87
CA GLU A 147 -11.64 2.50 2.25
C GLU A 147 -12.78 1.51 2.54
N GLY A 148 -12.71 0.85 3.70
CA GLY A 148 -13.72 -0.12 4.15
C GLY A 148 -13.61 -1.51 3.49
N LEU A 149 -12.65 -1.73 2.60
CA LEU A 149 -12.39 -3.03 2.00
C LEU A 149 -10.98 -3.54 2.34
N PHE A 150 -10.83 -4.87 2.34
CA PHE A 150 -9.59 -5.57 2.63
C PHE A 150 -9.23 -6.51 1.47
N PRO A 151 -7.93 -6.71 1.21
CA PRO A 151 -7.48 -7.57 0.13
C PRO A 151 -7.70 -9.05 0.48
N LEU A 152 -8.55 -9.74 -0.28
CA LEU A 152 -8.79 -11.17 -0.17
C LEU A 152 -8.78 -11.80 -1.56
N ARG A 153 -7.92 -12.81 -1.77
CA ARG A 153 -7.83 -13.58 -3.04
C ARG A 153 -7.73 -12.69 -4.29
N HIS A 154 -6.84 -11.69 -4.27
CA HIS A 154 -6.62 -10.77 -5.40
C HIS A 154 -7.81 -9.85 -5.74
N THR A 155 -8.76 -9.69 -4.81
CA THR A 155 -9.86 -8.72 -4.91
C THR A 155 -10.02 -7.96 -3.58
N CYS A 156 -10.89 -6.96 -3.56
CA CYS A 156 -11.25 -6.21 -2.36
C CYS A 156 -12.63 -6.61 -1.89
N GLN A 157 -12.76 -6.95 -0.61
CA GLN A 157 -14.01 -7.35 0.03
C GLN A 157 -14.19 -6.60 1.35
N PRO A 158 -15.43 -6.33 1.78
CA PRO A 158 -15.68 -5.80 3.12
C PRO A 158 -15.18 -6.79 4.18
N ASP A 159 -14.90 -6.29 5.38
CA ASP A 159 -14.64 -7.14 6.54
C ASP A 159 -15.96 -7.75 7.01
N ASP A 160 -16.33 -8.89 6.42
CA ASP A 160 -17.49 -9.64 6.89
C ASP A 160 -17.07 -10.41 8.16
N GLU A 161 -17.36 -9.84 9.34
CA GLU A 161 -17.35 -10.55 10.63
C GLU A 161 -18.46 -11.65 10.72
N ASP A 162 -18.81 -12.32 9.62
CA ASP A 162 -19.84 -13.37 9.61
C ASP A 162 -19.54 -14.49 8.60
N ASP A 163 -18.41 -15.17 8.78
CA ASP A 163 -18.31 -16.61 8.45
C ASP A 163 -17.42 -17.33 9.47
N ARG A 164 -17.84 -17.33 10.74
CA ARG A 164 -17.42 -18.37 11.69
C ARG A 164 -18.37 -19.56 11.60
N SER A 165 -18.28 -20.28 10.49
CA SER A 165 -18.79 -21.65 10.40
C SER A 165 -17.71 -22.64 10.00
N VAL A 166 -16.51 -22.53 10.60
CA VAL A 166 -15.50 -23.61 10.59
C VAL A 166 -14.86 -23.76 11.97
N GLY A 167 -15.23 -24.85 12.66
CA GLY A 167 -14.36 -25.58 13.59
C GLY A 167 -13.79 -24.81 14.78
N ASP A 168 -14.48 -24.94 15.92
CA ASP A 168 -13.92 -24.78 17.25
C ASP A 168 -12.61 -25.58 17.39
N HIS A 169 -11.48 -24.90 17.22
CA HIS A 169 -10.19 -25.28 17.79
C HIS A 169 -9.79 -24.17 18.77
N THR A 170 -10.54 -24.08 19.86
CA THR A 170 -10.15 -23.34 21.05
C THR A 170 -8.77 -23.81 21.54
N CYS A 171 -7.75 -22.96 21.42
CA CYS A 171 -6.59 -23.02 22.31
C CYS A 171 -7.01 -22.42 23.66
N PRO A 172 -6.99 -23.18 24.78
CA PRO A 172 -7.42 -22.68 26.06
C PRO A 172 -6.37 -21.73 26.65
N GLY A 173 -6.78 -20.48 26.91
CA GLY A 173 -5.93 -19.45 27.49
C GLY A 173 -6.73 -18.31 28.13
N THR A 174 -7.36 -18.63 29.26
CA THR A 174 -7.83 -17.74 30.35
C THR A 174 -8.00 -16.24 30.05
N HIS A 175 -9.25 -15.82 29.82
CA HIS A 175 -9.69 -14.48 30.20
C HIS A 175 -10.94 -14.59 31.08
N ALA A 176 -10.76 -14.34 32.36
CA ALA A 176 -11.85 -14.13 33.30
C ALA A 176 -12.39 -12.70 33.10
N THR A 177 -13.61 -12.57 32.60
CA THR A 177 -14.35 -11.31 32.64
C THR A 177 -15.14 -11.24 33.96
N LEU A 178 -14.80 -10.25 34.77
CA LEU A 178 -15.50 -9.93 36.01
C LEU A 178 -16.77 -9.14 35.66
N ASP A 179 -17.93 -9.74 35.89
CA ASP A 179 -19.23 -9.10 35.88
C ASP A 179 -19.33 -8.04 37.00
N ARG A 180 -19.61 -6.77 36.64
CA ARG A 180 -20.39 -5.83 37.47
C ARG A 180 -20.62 -4.49 36.76
N GLY A 181 -21.88 -4.15 36.52
CA GLY A 181 -22.25 -2.81 36.07
C GLY A 181 -23.73 -2.62 35.78
N GLN A 182 -24.60 -2.99 36.71
CA GLN A 182 -26.04 -2.78 36.66
C GLN A 182 -26.37 -1.29 36.87
N THR A 183 -27.06 -0.66 35.91
CA THR A 183 -27.78 0.61 36.13
C THR A 183 -29.27 0.39 35.94
N ILE A 184 -30.00 0.55 37.05
CA ILE A 184 -31.45 0.48 37.16
C ILE A 184 -32.02 1.86 36.78
N TYR A 185 -33.02 1.91 35.91
CA TYR A 185 -34.01 2.98 35.92
C TYR A 185 -35.42 2.38 35.93
N LYS A 186 -36.17 2.73 36.98
CA LYS A 186 -37.63 2.60 37.12
C LYS A 186 -38.20 4.02 37.03
N PRO A 187 -39.37 4.25 36.43
CA PRO A 187 -40.65 3.92 37.06
C PRO A 187 -41.51 2.90 36.31
#